data_AF-A0A963A6M4-F1
#
_entry.id   AF-A0A963A6M4-F1
#
_cell.length_a   1.000
_cell.length_b   1.000
_cell.length_c   1.000
_cell.angle_alpha   90.00
_cell.angle_beta   90.00
_cell.angle_gamma   90.00
#
_symmetry.space_group_name_H-M   'P 1'
#
loop_
_entity.id
_entity.type
_entity.pdbx_description
1 polymer ?
#
loop_
_entity_poly.entity_id
_entity_poly.type
_entity_poly.pdbx_seq_one_letter_code
_entity_poly.pdbx_strand_id
1 'polypeptide(L)'
;NRTQSSTGEIESMIQRLQEGTARAVEVMQKGRSDAESNVVQSQCALDSLREIGSAIQTINSVNTQIATAAAEQQVVAEEVNRSINSISEASSATAECAQRTTGITDQLGQLASDLQRLVMQFKISGEQGLDFKAAKAAHLAWKARIRAFLDGRGSLTRQEALSHHDCVLGKWYYGEGIGRYGNLADMAAIEQPHTDLHRIIREIIELKGEGRLQEAEALYRQLDPLSEKIVSLLDALEQRIEAA
;
A
#
# COMPACT_ATOMS: atom_id res chain seq x y z
N ASN A 1 -108.37 44.91 -49.62
CA ASN A 1 -107.59 45.37 -48.45
C ASN A 1 -107.35 44.32 -47.38
N ARG A 2 -108.36 43.62 -46.82
CA ARG A 2 -108.11 42.61 -45.77
C ARG A 2 -107.36 41.36 -46.25
N THR A 3 -107.70 40.82 -47.41
CA THR A 3 -107.04 39.62 -47.96
C THR A 3 -105.55 39.84 -48.27
N GLN A 4 -105.22 41.00 -48.86
CA GLN A 4 -103.84 41.37 -49.21
C GLN A 4 -102.95 41.54 -47.97
N SER A 5 -103.50 42.13 -46.89
CA SER A 5 -102.82 42.25 -45.59
C SER A 5 -102.53 40.88 -44.98
N SER A 6 -103.49 39.96 -45.00
CA SER A 6 -103.30 38.60 -44.46
C SER A 6 -102.30 37.79 -45.28
N THR A 7 -102.25 37.94 -46.60
CA THR A 7 -101.19 37.31 -47.41
C THR A 7 -99.80 37.86 -47.08
N GLY A 8 -99.64 39.17 -46.84
CA GLY A 8 -98.36 39.76 -46.43
C GLY A 8 -97.90 39.31 -45.03
N GLU A 9 -98.83 39.13 -44.09
CA GLU A 9 -98.52 38.58 -42.77
C GLU A 9 -98.09 37.10 -42.84
N ILE A 10 -98.75 36.28 -43.66
CA ILE A 10 -98.36 34.88 -43.89
C ILE A 10 -96.99 34.82 -44.56
N GLU A 11 -96.72 35.67 -45.56
CA GLU A 11 -95.42 35.75 -46.23
C GLU A 11 -94.29 36.08 -45.24
N SER A 12 -94.50 37.07 -44.35
CA SER A 12 -93.54 37.39 -43.28
C SER A 12 -93.37 36.27 -42.26
N MET A 13 -94.43 35.51 -41.95
CA MET A 13 -94.36 34.37 -41.04
C MET A 13 -93.58 33.20 -41.67
N ILE A 14 -93.80 32.94 -42.96
CA ILE A 14 -93.05 31.95 -43.73
C ILE A 14 -91.57 32.35 -43.84
N GLN A 15 -91.27 33.61 -44.11
CA GLN A 15 -89.88 34.10 -44.19
C GLN A 15 -89.14 33.91 -42.86
N ARG A 16 -89.75 34.27 -41.73
CA ARG A 16 -89.16 34.04 -40.39
C ARG A 16 -88.99 32.56 -40.07
N LEU A 17 -89.93 31.71 -40.48
CA LEU A 17 -89.83 30.26 -40.31
C LEU A 17 -88.68 29.68 -41.15
N GLN A 18 -88.53 30.12 -42.40
CA GLN A 18 -87.44 29.72 -43.28
C GLN A 18 -86.08 30.16 -42.73
N GLU A 19 -85.95 31.40 -42.26
CA GLU A 19 -84.73 31.90 -41.59
C GLU A 19 -84.42 31.14 -40.29
N GLY A 20 -85.45 30.82 -39.50
CA GLY A 20 -85.31 29.99 -38.30
C GLY A 20 -84.83 28.57 -38.62
N THR A 21 -85.39 27.96 -39.67
CA THR A 21 -85.02 26.61 -40.12
C THR A 21 -83.60 26.60 -40.68
N ALA A 22 -83.21 27.60 -41.47
CA ALA A 22 -81.85 27.74 -42.00
C ALA A 22 -80.81 27.83 -40.87
N ARG A 23 -81.08 28.65 -39.83
CA ARG A 23 -80.22 28.73 -38.64
C ARG A 23 -80.16 27.42 -37.87
N ALA A 24 -81.27 26.71 -37.72
CA ALA A 24 -81.28 25.40 -37.06
C ALA A 24 -80.40 24.38 -37.82
N VAL A 25 -80.47 24.37 -39.15
CA VAL A 25 -79.61 23.52 -40.00
C VAL A 25 -78.14 23.88 -39.85
N GLU A 26 -77.80 25.17 -39.84
CA GLU A 26 -76.42 25.64 -39.64
C GLU A 26 -75.86 25.19 -38.28
N VAL A 27 -76.64 25.37 -37.20
CA VAL A 27 -76.24 24.92 -35.85
C VAL A 27 -76.09 23.41 -35.78
N MET A 28 -76.98 22.64 -36.43
CA MET A 28 -76.86 21.18 -36.49
C MET A 28 -75.63 20.73 -37.29
N GLN A 29 -75.30 21.41 -38.40
CA GLN A 29 -74.08 21.14 -39.17
C GLN A 29 -72.82 21.43 -38.35
N LYS A 30 -72.81 22.56 -37.63
CA LYS A 30 -71.72 22.89 -36.70
C LYS A 30 -71.59 21.85 -35.59
N GLY A 31 -72.70 21.48 -34.94
CA GLY A 31 -72.71 20.46 -33.90
C GLY A 31 -72.21 19.10 -34.40
N ARG A 32 -72.52 18.72 -35.64
CA ARG A 32 -71.97 17.54 -36.29
C ARG A 32 -70.45 17.66 -36.48
N SER A 33 -69.97 18.79 -36.99
CA SER A 33 -68.53 19.05 -37.16
C SER A 33 -67.78 19.00 -35.83
N ASP A 34 -68.34 19.58 -34.78
CA ASP A 34 -67.76 19.57 -33.43
C ASP A 34 -67.73 18.14 -32.87
N ALA A 35 -68.79 17.35 -33.09
CA ALA A 35 -68.81 15.94 -32.71
C ALA A 35 -67.76 15.10 -33.45
N GLU A 36 -67.61 15.30 -34.76
CA GLU A 36 -66.57 14.66 -35.57
C GLU A 36 -65.17 15.02 -35.04
N SER A 37 -64.92 16.30 -34.73
CA SER A 37 -63.66 16.76 -34.12
C SER A 37 -63.40 16.12 -32.75
N ASN A 38 -64.43 16.04 -31.90
CA ASN A 38 -64.31 15.47 -30.56
C ASN A 38 -64.01 13.96 -30.59
N VAL A 39 -64.52 13.24 -31.60
CA VAL A 39 -64.16 11.83 -31.86
C VAL A 39 -62.68 11.72 -32.20
N VAL A 40 -62.16 12.57 -33.08
CA VAL A 40 -60.72 12.58 -33.43
C VAL A 40 -59.87 12.88 -32.20
N GLN A 41 -60.24 13.87 -31.40
CA GLN A 41 -59.48 14.25 -30.22
C GLN A 41 -59.51 13.18 -29.12
N SER A 42 -60.65 12.50 -28.97
CA SER A 42 -60.76 11.33 -28.08
C SER A 42 -59.86 10.18 -28.55
N GLN A 43 -59.75 9.96 -29.86
CA GLN A 43 -58.86 8.95 -30.42
C GLN A 43 -57.39 9.28 -30.13
N CYS A 44 -56.97 10.53 -30.35
CA CYS A 44 -55.62 10.98 -30.01
C CYS A 44 -55.30 10.78 -28.52
N ALA A 45 -56.23 11.12 -27.62
CA ALA A 45 -56.04 10.92 -26.19
C ALA A 45 -55.89 9.43 -25.83
N LEU A 46 -56.65 8.56 -26.51
CA LEU A 46 -56.58 7.12 -26.31
C LEU A 46 -55.23 6.54 -26.77
N ASP A 47 -54.67 7.06 -27.85
CA ASP A 47 -53.34 6.68 -28.33
C ASP A 47 -52.23 7.17 -27.40
N SER A 48 -52.31 8.40 -26.87
CA SER A 48 -51.37 8.86 -25.83
C SER A 48 -51.44 8.00 -24.56
N LEU A 49 -52.63 7.58 -24.12
CA LEU A 49 -52.78 6.68 -22.97
C LEU A 49 -52.18 5.30 -23.23
N ARG A 50 -52.24 4.79 -24.47
CA ARG A 50 -51.57 3.53 -24.87
C ARG A 50 -50.05 3.67 -24.80
N GLU A 51 -49.49 4.78 -25.29
CA GLU A 51 -48.06 5.05 -25.19
C GLU A 51 -47.59 5.13 -23.73
N ILE A 52 -48.34 5.84 -22.88
CA ILE A 52 -48.08 5.91 -21.44
C ILE A 52 -48.11 4.50 -20.82
N GLY A 53 -49.10 3.68 -21.18
CA GLY A 53 -49.20 2.30 -20.71
C GLY A 53 -47.97 1.45 -21.09
N SER A 54 -47.51 1.56 -22.33
CA SER A 54 -46.29 0.88 -22.81
C SER A 54 -45.02 1.36 -22.10
N ALA A 55 -44.91 2.66 -21.84
CA ALA A 55 -43.79 3.22 -21.10
C ALA A 55 -43.76 2.70 -19.65
N ILE A 56 -44.92 2.63 -18.98
CA ILE A 56 -45.05 2.07 -17.63
C ILE A 56 -44.66 0.58 -17.59
N GLN A 57 -45.08 -0.21 -18.57
CA GLN A 57 -44.66 -1.61 -18.67
C GLN A 57 -43.13 -1.75 -18.80
N THR A 58 -42.51 -0.88 -19.60
CA THR A 58 -41.05 -0.83 -19.75
C THR A 58 -40.37 -0.47 -18.42
N ILE A 59 -40.87 0.56 -17.72
CA ILE A 59 -40.35 0.96 -16.40
C ILE A 59 -40.45 -0.19 -15.40
N ASN A 60 -41.58 -0.90 -15.36
CA ASN A 60 -41.74 -2.05 -14.48
C ASN A 60 -40.76 -3.18 -14.80
N SER A 61 -40.54 -3.48 -16.08
CA SER A 61 -39.54 -4.47 -16.50
C SER A 61 -38.13 -4.07 -16.04
N VAL A 62 -37.75 -2.80 -16.19
CA VAL A 62 -36.45 -2.30 -15.75
C VAL A 62 -36.33 -2.35 -14.23
N ASN A 63 -37.38 -1.99 -13.48
CA ASN A 63 -37.38 -2.11 -12.02
C ASN A 63 -37.18 -3.56 -11.56
N THR A 64 -37.79 -4.53 -12.24
CA THR A 64 -37.53 -5.96 -11.95
C THR A 64 -36.06 -6.32 -12.19
N GLN A 65 -35.46 -5.87 -13.29
CA GLN A 65 -34.05 -6.10 -13.56
C GLN A 65 -33.12 -5.41 -12.54
N ILE A 66 -33.44 -4.18 -12.12
CA ILE A 66 -32.70 -3.46 -11.08
C ILE A 66 -32.78 -4.23 -9.76
N ALA A 67 -33.94 -4.75 -9.39
CA ALA A 67 -34.10 -5.55 -8.17
C ALA A 67 -33.25 -6.83 -8.21
N THR A 68 -33.23 -7.53 -9.36
CA THR A 68 -32.35 -8.70 -9.56
C THR A 68 -30.88 -8.32 -9.47
N ALA A 69 -30.45 -7.27 -10.17
CA ALA A 69 -29.07 -6.79 -10.13
C ALA A 69 -28.65 -6.35 -8.72
N ALA A 70 -29.55 -5.72 -7.96
CA ALA A 70 -29.30 -5.35 -6.56
C ALA A 70 -29.14 -6.59 -5.67
N ALA A 71 -29.93 -7.65 -5.89
CA ALA A 71 -29.78 -8.91 -5.18
C ALA A 71 -28.45 -9.61 -5.52
N GLU A 72 -28.03 -9.60 -6.78
CA GLU A 72 -26.71 -10.10 -7.19
C GLU A 72 -25.58 -9.28 -6.56
N GLN A 73 -25.69 -7.95 -6.55
CA GLN A 73 -24.71 -7.07 -5.90
C GLN A 73 -24.59 -7.33 -4.40
N GLN A 74 -25.70 -7.63 -3.71
CA GLN A 74 -25.68 -8.01 -2.29
C GLN A 74 -24.83 -9.28 -2.06
N VAL A 75 -25.00 -10.30 -2.92
CA VAL A 75 -24.21 -11.54 -2.84
C VAL A 75 -22.73 -11.26 -3.08
N VAL A 76 -22.39 -10.45 -4.09
CA VAL A 76 -21.00 -10.06 -4.36
C VAL A 76 -20.41 -9.28 -3.18
N ALA A 77 -21.17 -8.37 -2.55
CA ALA A 77 -20.70 -7.61 -1.41
C ALA A 77 -20.38 -8.52 -0.19
N GLU A 78 -21.17 -9.56 0.03
CA GLU A 78 -20.93 -10.57 1.08
C GLU A 78 -19.65 -11.39 0.79
N GLU A 79 -19.43 -11.77 -0.47
CA GLU A 79 -18.21 -12.47 -0.89
C GLU A 79 -16.95 -11.60 -0.74
N VAL A 80 -17.04 -10.31 -1.10
CA VAL A 80 -15.96 -9.33 -0.90
C VAL A 80 -15.65 -9.19 0.59
N ASN A 81 -16.67 -9.08 1.45
CA ASN A 81 -16.48 -8.99 2.89
C ASN A 81 -15.76 -10.25 3.43
N ARG A 82 -16.21 -11.44 3.01
CA ARG A 82 -15.56 -12.70 3.38
C ARG A 82 -14.09 -12.72 2.94
N SER A 83 -13.81 -12.30 1.73
CA SER A 83 -12.44 -12.24 1.18
C SER A 83 -11.55 -11.28 1.98
N ILE A 84 -12.07 -10.12 2.36
CA ILE A 84 -11.35 -9.14 3.21
C ILE A 84 -10.99 -9.76 4.56
N ASN A 85 -11.91 -10.48 5.20
CA ASN A 85 -11.63 -11.15 6.47
C ASN A 85 -10.53 -12.21 6.33
N SER A 86 -10.58 -13.03 5.28
CA SER A 86 -9.53 -14.03 5.02
C SER A 86 -8.16 -13.40 4.73
N ILE A 87 -8.11 -12.28 4.00
CA ILE A 87 -6.86 -11.53 3.76
C ILE A 87 -6.31 -10.98 5.08
N SER A 88 -7.18 -10.45 5.96
CA SER A 88 -6.79 -9.95 7.28
C SER A 88 -6.18 -11.05 8.14
N GLU A 89 -6.82 -12.22 8.20
CA GLU A 89 -6.31 -13.39 8.92
C GLU A 89 -4.95 -13.87 8.37
N ALA A 90 -4.82 -14.00 7.05
CA ALA A 90 -3.58 -14.40 6.41
C ALA A 90 -2.44 -13.39 6.66
N SER A 91 -2.76 -12.09 6.67
CA SER A 91 -1.81 -11.02 6.97
C SER A 91 -1.34 -11.09 8.43
N SER A 92 -2.25 -11.36 9.37
CA SER A 92 -1.93 -11.55 10.78
C SER A 92 -1.02 -12.78 10.99
N ALA A 93 -1.35 -13.91 10.36
CA ALA A 93 -0.52 -15.12 10.40
C ALA A 93 0.88 -14.89 9.80
N THR A 94 0.97 -14.11 8.72
CA THR A 94 2.25 -13.74 8.09
C THR A 94 3.10 -12.89 9.04
N ALA A 95 2.51 -11.91 9.73
CA ALA A 95 3.21 -11.09 10.71
C ALA A 95 3.74 -11.92 11.89
N GLU A 96 2.95 -12.86 12.39
CA GLU A 96 3.38 -13.79 13.43
C GLU A 96 4.55 -14.68 12.96
N CYS A 97 4.46 -15.23 11.74
CA CYS A 97 5.51 -16.03 11.14
C CYS A 97 6.82 -15.25 10.96
N ALA A 98 6.73 -14.00 10.52
CA ALA A 98 7.89 -13.11 10.42
C ALA A 98 8.53 -12.87 11.79
N GLN A 99 7.74 -12.61 12.83
CA GLN A 99 8.24 -12.43 14.19
C GLN A 99 8.94 -13.70 14.71
N ARG A 100 8.35 -14.89 14.47
CA ARG A 100 8.97 -16.18 14.80
C ARG A 100 10.28 -16.39 14.07
N THR A 101 10.33 -16.07 12.78
CA THR A 101 11.53 -16.17 11.95
C THR A 101 12.65 -15.27 12.49
N THR A 102 12.35 -14.03 12.83
CA THR A 102 13.32 -13.13 13.49
C THR A 102 13.86 -13.73 14.78
N GLY A 103 13.00 -14.30 15.62
CA GLY A 103 13.43 -14.98 16.86
C GLY A 103 14.35 -16.18 16.61
N ILE A 104 14.09 -16.97 15.56
CA ILE A 104 14.96 -18.09 15.16
C ILE A 104 16.31 -17.58 14.65
N THR A 105 16.32 -16.49 13.87
CA THR A 105 17.56 -15.88 13.38
C THR A 105 18.43 -15.36 14.53
N ASP A 106 17.82 -14.75 15.57
CA ASP A 106 18.54 -14.33 16.78
C ASP A 106 19.18 -15.55 17.49
N GLN A 107 18.43 -16.64 17.65
CA GLN A 107 18.95 -17.88 18.25
C GLN A 107 20.09 -18.49 17.42
N LEU A 108 19.97 -18.47 16.09
CA LEU A 108 21.01 -18.96 15.19
C LEU A 108 22.29 -18.12 15.30
N GLY A 109 22.16 -16.79 15.38
CA GLY A 109 23.28 -15.88 15.60
C GLY A 109 23.99 -16.13 16.94
N GLN A 110 23.22 -16.42 17.99
CA GLN A 110 23.75 -16.80 19.29
C GLN A 110 24.52 -18.13 19.22
N LEU A 111 23.94 -19.16 18.61
CA LEU A 111 24.59 -20.47 18.46
C LEU A 111 25.88 -20.39 17.63
N ALA A 112 25.89 -19.59 16.56
CA ALA A 112 27.08 -19.34 15.75
C ALA A 112 28.19 -18.68 16.58
N SER A 113 27.82 -17.70 17.43
CA SER A 113 28.76 -17.03 18.34
C SER A 113 29.33 -18.00 19.37
N ASP A 114 28.51 -18.89 19.93
CA ASP A 114 28.94 -19.90 20.88
C ASP A 114 29.86 -20.96 20.23
N LEU A 115 29.53 -21.41 19.02
CA LEU A 115 30.38 -22.32 18.25
C LEU A 115 31.74 -21.67 17.97
N GLN A 116 31.75 -20.42 17.52
CA GLN A 116 32.98 -19.67 17.29
C GLN A 116 33.83 -19.59 18.56
N ARG A 117 33.22 -19.32 19.72
CA ARG A 117 33.91 -19.29 21.01
C ARG A 117 34.52 -20.65 21.37
N LEU A 118 33.80 -21.75 21.15
CA LEU A 118 34.31 -23.10 21.39
C LEU A 118 35.50 -23.42 20.46
N VAL A 119 35.41 -23.08 19.17
CA VAL A 119 36.53 -23.28 18.23
C VAL A 119 37.77 -22.48 18.64
N MET A 120 37.60 -21.25 19.14
CA MET A 120 38.71 -20.45 19.67
C MET A 120 39.37 -21.09 20.90
N GLN A 121 38.63 -21.84 21.74
CA GLN A 121 39.21 -22.55 22.89
C GLN A 121 40.10 -23.73 22.48
N PHE A 122 39.84 -24.37 21.35
CA PHE A 122 40.71 -25.41 20.80
C PHE A 122 41.96 -24.84 20.11
N LYS A 123 41.94 -23.57 19.74
CA LYS A 123 43.07 -22.83 19.15
C LYS A 123 43.95 -22.19 20.24
N ILE A 124 44.45 -22.98 21.18
CA ILE A 124 45.60 -22.55 22.00
C ILE A 124 46.53 -23.73 22.20
N SER A 125 47.53 -23.87 21.33
CA SER A 125 48.87 -24.38 21.65
C SER A 125 49.78 -24.20 20.44
N GLY A 126 50.36 -23.00 20.31
CA GLY A 126 51.62 -22.82 19.59
C GLY A 126 51.61 -21.92 18.36
N GLU A 127 51.28 -20.63 18.51
CA GLU A 127 51.87 -19.57 17.68
C GLU A 127 51.65 -18.21 18.35
N GLN A 128 52.73 -17.47 18.60
CA GLN A 128 52.69 -16.11 19.13
C GLN A 128 52.36 -15.13 17.99
N GLY A 129 51.08 -14.90 17.73
CA GLY A 129 50.57 -13.93 16.76
C GLY A 129 49.05 -13.73 16.85
N LEU A 130 48.52 -12.67 16.21
CA LEU A 130 47.07 -12.44 16.10
C LEU A 130 46.42 -13.54 15.27
N ASP A 131 45.39 -14.19 15.81
CA ASP A 131 44.53 -15.04 15.03
C ASP A 131 43.61 -14.18 14.15
N PHE A 132 44.00 -14.00 12.88
CA PHE A 132 43.23 -13.24 11.89
C PHE A 132 41.80 -13.76 11.75
N LYS A 133 41.56 -15.06 11.91
CA LYS A 133 40.22 -15.65 11.88
C LYS A 133 39.38 -15.20 13.08
N ALA A 134 39.98 -15.15 14.27
CA ALA A 134 39.31 -14.63 15.47
C ALA A 134 39.03 -13.12 15.36
N ALA A 135 39.95 -12.33 14.80
CA ALA A 135 39.77 -10.89 14.61
C ALA A 135 38.64 -10.55 13.63
N LYS A 136 38.55 -11.27 12.49
CA LYS A 136 37.46 -11.13 11.50
C LYS A 136 36.11 -11.48 12.11
N ALA A 137 36.05 -12.59 12.85
CA ALA A 137 34.81 -13.06 13.43
C ALA A 137 34.34 -12.19 14.62
N ALA A 138 35.27 -11.59 15.38
CA ALA A 138 34.96 -10.58 16.39
C ALA A 138 34.31 -9.32 15.79
N HIS A 139 34.76 -8.87 14.61
CA HIS A 139 34.15 -7.73 13.90
C HIS A 139 32.72 -8.04 13.44
N LEU A 140 32.49 -9.22 12.86
CA LEU A 140 31.14 -9.66 12.44
C LEU A 140 30.18 -9.77 13.63
N ALA A 141 30.63 -10.35 14.75
CA ALA A 141 29.84 -10.41 15.98
C ALA A 141 29.49 -9.02 16.53
N TRP A 142 30.40 -8.05 16.36
CA TRP A 142 30.17 -6.68 16.82
C TRP A 142 29.11 -5.95 15.98
N LYS A 143 29.07 -6.15 14.66
CA LYS A 143 27.98 -5.68 13.79
C LYS A 143 26.61 -6.21 14.24
N ALA A 144 26.52 -7.51 14.54
CA ALA A 144 25.29 -8.12 15.03
C ALA A 144 24.84 -7.52 16.38
N ARG A 145 25.77 -7.24 17.29
CA ARG A 145 25.48 -6.57 18.58
C ARG A 145 24.90 -5.16 18.40
N ILE A 146 25.39 -4.40 17.41
CA ILE A 146 24.88 -3.04 17.14
C ILE A 146 23.47 -3.11 16.56
N ARG A 147 23.18 -4.08 15.69
CA ARG A 147 21.81 -4.32 15.20
C ARG A 147 20.85 -4.62 16.33
N ALA A 148 21.21 -5.59 17.17
CA ALA A 148 20.41 -5.99 18.32
C ALA A 148 20.17 -4.78 19.25
N PHE A 149 21.21 -3.98 19.51
CA PHE A 149 21.06 -2.73 20.23
C PHE A 149 20.08 -1.81 19.55
N LEU A 150 20.21 -1.45 18.26
CA LEU A 150 19.26 -0.58 17.56
C LEU A 150 17.81 -1.06 17.66
N ASP A 151 17.59 -2.37 17.54
CA ASP A 151 16.27 -3.02 17.65
C ASP A 151 15.72 -3.08 19.09
N GLY A 152 16.45 -2.55 20.07
CA GLY A 152 16.05 -2.52 21.48
C GLY A 152 16.32 -3.83 22.23
N ARG A 153 17.03 -4.77 21.61
CA ARG A 153 17.40 -6.07 22.16
C ARG A 153 18.85 -6.03 22.63
N GLY A 154 19.06 -5.71 23.91
CA GLY A 154 20.37 -5.69 24.55
C GLY A 154 20.95 -4.29 24.83
N SER A 155 22.01 -4.25 25.62
CA SER A 155 22.69 -3.01 26.04
C SER A 155 24.11 -2.98 25.49
N LEU A 156 24.49 -1.87 24.85
CA LEU A 156 25.86 -1.53 24.53
C LEU A 156 26.30 -0.41 25.47
N THR A 157 27.33 -0.66 26.29
CA THR A 157 27.86 0.40 27.16
C THR A 157 28.77 1.33 26.35
N ARG A 158 28.81 2.61 26.73
CA ARG A 158 29.67 3.60 26.06
C ARG A 158 31.13 3.14 26.09
N GLN A 159 31.61 2.60 27.21
CA GLN A 159 33.00 2.13 27.37
C GLN A 159 33.40 0.97 26.43
N GLU A 160 32.51 0.03 26.14
CA GLU A 160 32.83 -1.11 25.26
C GLU A 160 32.95 -0.74 23.77
N ALA A 161 32.40 0.40 23.35
CA ALA A 161 32.30 0.79 21.94
C ALA A 161 33.33 1.84 21.48
N LEU A 162 34.06 2.46 22.42
CA LEU A 162 34.65 3.78 22.20
C LEU A 162 36.04 3.82 21.55
N SER A 163 36.81 2.73 21.60
CA SER A 163 38.24 2.81 21.29
C SER A 163 38.69 1.75 20.29
N HIS A 164 39.09 2.25 19.11
CA HIS A 164 39.77 1.49 18.09
C HIS A 164 41.18 1.04 18.52
N HIS A 165 41.73 1.57 19.62
CA HIS A 165 42.97 1.08 20.22
C HIS A 165 42.73 -0.01 21.25
N ASP A 166 41.57 -0.02 21.93
CA ASP A 166 41.29 -0.96 23.02
C ASP A 166 40.59 -2.25 22.56
N CYS A 167 40.11 -2.28 21.32
CA CYS A 167 39.56 -3.48 20.70
C CYS A 167 40.66 -4.52 20.40
N VAL A 168 40.28 -5.78 20.19
CA VAL A 168 41.23 -6.88 19.96
C VAL A 168 42.15 -6.60 18.76
N LEU A 169 41.58 -6.10 17.66
CA LEU A 169 42.36 -5.73 16.47
C LEU A 169 43.26 -4.52 16.74
N GLY A 170 42.75 -3.51 17.44
CA GLY A 170 43.49 -2.29 17.82
C GLY A 170 44.72 -2.58 18.66
N LYS A 171 44.53 -3.35 19.75
CA LYS A 171 45.62 -3.74 20.65
C LYS A 171 46.75 -4.47 19.93
N TRP A 172 46.39 -5.30 18.95
CA TRP A 172 47.38 -5.96 18.10
C TRP A 172 48.01 -5.00 17.09
N TYR A 173 47.19 -4.24 16.36
CA TYR A 173 47.64 -3.31 15.31
C TYR A 173 48.69 -2.35 15.85
N TYR A 174 48.37 -1.66 16.96
CA TYR A 174 49.26 -0.68 17.59
C TYR A 174 50.35 -1.30 18.49
N GLY A 175 50.26 -2.60 18.77
CA GLY A 175 51.27 -3.33 19.52
C GLY A 175 52.25 -4.05 18.59
N GLU A 176 52.07 -5.36 18.46
CA GLU A 176 52.96 -6.24 17.71
C GLU A 176 52.82 -6.09 16.19
N GLY A 177 51.62 -5.73 15.70
CA GLY A 177 51.28 -5.66 14.30
C GLY A 177 52.14 -4.65 13.53
N ILE A 178 52.10 -3.37 13.90
CA ILE A 178 52.92 -2.33 13.26
C ILE A 178 54.41 -2.65 13.37
N GLY A 179 54.86 -3.18 14.51
CA GLY A 179 56.26 -3.53 14.72
C GLY A 179 56.78 -4.63 13.78
N ARG A 180 55.96 -5.63 13.46
CA ARG A 180 56.33 -6.75 12.57
C ARG A 180 56.00 -6.51 11.09
N TYR A 181 54.87 -5.86 10.81
CA TYR A 181 54.28 -5.81 9.47
C TYR A 181 54.04 -4.38 8.97
N GLY A 182 54.49 -3.34 9.69
CA GLY A 182 54.27 -1.95 9.32
C GLY A 182 54.83 -1.53 7.96
N ASN A 183 55.78 -2.29 7.40
CA ASN A 183 56.31 -2.07 6.06
C ASN A 183 55.39 -2.60 4.94
N LEU A 184 54.33 -3.36 5.26
CA LEU A 184 53.37 -3.88 4.29
C LEU A 184 52.28 -2.84 4.03
N ALA A 185 52.04 -2.53 2.75
CA ALA A 185 50.99 -1.58 2.36
C ALA A 185 49.59 -2.01 2.84
N ASP A 186 49.32 -3.32 2.87
CA ASP A 186 48.05 -3.88 3.36
C ASP A 186 47.85 -3.61 4.86
N MET A 187 48.94 -3.54 5.64
CA MET A 187 48.86 -3.22 7.06
C MET A 187 48.45 -1.76 7.27
N ALA A 188 49.13 -0.81 6.63
CA ALA A 188 48.77 0.61 6.71
C ALA A 188 47.35 0.91 6.21
N ALA A 189 46.85 0.13 5.26
CA ALA A 189 45.51 0.29 4.70
C ALA A 189 44.36 -0.06 5.66
N ILE A 190 44.61 -0.81 6.75
CA ILE A 190 43.59 -1.24 7.72
C ILE A 190 43.18 -0.11 8.67
N GLU A 191 44.10 0.79 9.01
CA GLU A 191 43.90 1.80 10.05
C GLU A 191 42.73 2.73 9.79
N GLN A 192 42.64 3.28 8.57
CA GLN A 192 41.62 4.26 8.23
C GLN A 192 40.20 3.65 8.26
N PRO A 193 39.90 2.54 7.56
CA PRO A 193 38.59 1.89 7.65
C PRO A 193 38.22 1.47 9.08
N HIS A 194 39.18 1.01 9.87
CA HIS A 194 38.96 0.61 11.27
C HIS A 194 38.62 1.81 12.17
N THR A 195 39.31 2.94 11.97
CA THR A 195 39.02 4.18 12.69
C THR A 195 37.65 4.74 12.31
N ASP A 196 37.31 4.73 11.01
CA ASP A 196 35.99 5.15 10.52
C ASP A 196 34.85 4.29 11.06
N LEU A 197 35.05 2.98 11.13
CA LEU A 197 34.09 2.05 11.74
C LEU A 197 33.78 2.45 13.19
N HIS A 198 34.80 2.65 14.02
CA HIS A 198 34.63 3.04 15.43
C HIS A 198 34.01 4.44 15.59
N ARG A 199 34.31 5.37 14.69
CA ARG A 199 33.67 6.70 14.67
C ARG A 199 32.17 6.58 14.41
N ILE A 200 31.76 5.86 13.36
CA ILE A 200 30.34 5.69 13.02
C ILE A 200 29.58 5.00 14.16
N ILE A 201 30.20 4.04 14.83
CA ILE A 201 29.53 3.29 15.90
C ILE A 201 29.28 4.16 17.12
N ARG A 202 30.19 5.10 17.40
CA ARG A 202 29.96 6.14 18.40
C ARG A 202 28.76 7.00 18.06
N GLU A 203 28.69 7.48 16.82
CA GLU A 203 27.58 8.32 16.34
C GLU A 203 26.24 7.57 16.42
N ILE A 204 26.20 6.28 16.07
CA ILE A 204 25.00 5.43 16.19
C ILE A 204 24.52 5.32 17.64
N ILE A 205 25.43 5.11 18.60
CA ILE A 205 25.09 5.00 20.02
C ILE A 205 24.55 6.33 20.57
N GLU A 206 25.16 7.45 20.17
CA GLU A 206 24.73 8.79 20.58
C GLU A 206 23.36 9.15 20.00
N LEU A 207 23.17 8.96 18.68
CA LEU A 207 21.88 9.20 18.02
C LEU A 207 20.76 8.35 18.62
N LYS A 208 21.04 7.08 18.95
CA LYS A 208 20.06 6.24 19.64
C LYS A 208 19.75 6.75 21.05
N GLY A 209 20.77 7.19 21.80
CA GLY A 209 20.59 7.80 23.13
C GLY A 209 19.75 9.08 23.10
N GLU A 210 19.83 9.85 22.01
CA GLU A 210 19.03 11.05 21.74
C GLU A 210 17.62 10.74 21.19
N GLY A 211 17.28 9.47 20.93
CA GLY A 211 16.00 9.06 20.34
C GLY A 211 15.91 9.24 18.82
N ARG A 212 17.01 9.60 18.15
CA ARG A 212 17.11 9.85 16.69
C ARG A 212 17.34 8.55 15.91
N LEU A 213 16.39 7.62 16.02
CA LEU A 213 16.51 6.25 15.48
C LEU A 213 16.71 6.21 13.95
N GLN A 214 16.05 7.08 13.20
CA GLN A 214 16.16 7.09 11.72
C GLN A 214 17.57 7.44 11.24
N GLU A 215 18.24 8.36 11.92
CA GLU A 215 19.60 8.78 11.59
C GLU A 215 20.61 7.71 12.01
N ALA A 216 20.40 7.08 13.17
CA ALA A 216 21.20 5.94 13.61
C ALA A 216 21.11 4.76 12.63
N GLU A 217 19.93 4.49 12.07
CA GLU A 217 19.70 3.45 11.06
C GLU A 217 20.37 3.79 9.70
N ALA A 218 20.39 5.07 9.33
CA ALA A 218 21.10 5.54 8.14
C ALA A 218 22.62 5.36 8.26
N LEU A 219 23.19 5.61 9.45
CA LEU A 219 24.59 5.35 9.74
C LEU A 219 24.92 3.86 9.84
N TYR A 220 24.03 3.04 10.41
CA TYR A 220 24.21 1.60 10.48
C TYR A 220 24.40 0.97 9.09
N ARG A 221 23.65 1.42 8.09
CA ARG A 221 23.81 0.95 6.70
C ARG A 221 25.19 1.25 6.10
N GLN A 222 25.93 2.21 6.64
CA GLN A 222 27.28 2.54 6.19
C GLN A 222 28.35 1.63 6.83
N LEU A 223 28.01 0.86 7.87
CA LEU A 223 28.95 -0.08 8.51
C LEU A 223 29.25 -1.30 7.65
N ASP A 224 28.29 -1.76 6.85
CA ASP A 224 28.44 -2.94 5.99
C ASP A 224 29.65 -2.87 5.06
N PRO A 225 29.77 -1.83 4.19
CA PRO A 225 30.91 -1.72 3.29
C PRO A 225 32.24 -1.50 4.03
N LEU A 226 32.23 -0.88 5.21
CA LEU A 226 33.44 -0.69 6.02
C LEU A 226 33.91 -2.00 6.65
N SER A 227 32.98 -2.78 7.21
CA SER A 227 33.28 -4.09 7.80
C SER A 227 33.82 -5.05 6.74
N GLU A 228 33.21 -5.10 5.55
CA GLU A 228 33.71 -5.94 4.45
C GLU A 228 35.12 -5.51 4.01
N LYS A 229 35.36 -4.20 3.91
CA LYS A 229 36.68 -3.66 3.57
C LYS A 229 37.74 -4.08 4.60
N ILE A 230 37.46 -3.96 5.90
CA ILE A 230 38.40 -4.40 6.96
C ILE A 230 38.67 -5.90 6.86
N VAL A 231 37.64 -6.73 6.68
CA VAL A 231 37.80 -8.18 6.54
C VAL A 231 38.66 -8.53 5.33
N SER A 232 38.41 -7.90 4.17
CA SER A 232 39.22 -8.13 2.97
C SER A 232 40.68 -7.73 3.11
N LEU A 233 40.97 -6.65 3.85
CA LEU A 233 42.34 -6.20 4.11
C LEU A 233 43.06 -7.17 5.07
N LEU A 234 42.34 -7.71 6.06
CA LEU A 234 42.85 -8.76 6.93
C LEU A 234 43.08 -10.08 6.17
N ASP A 235 42.25 -10.42 5.18
CA ASP A 235 42.47 -11.55 4.28
C ASP A 235 43.74 -11.36 3.43
N ALA A 236 43.90 -10.18 2.82
CA ALA A 236 45.08 -9.87 2.00
C ALA A 236 46.38 -9.88 2.82
N LEU A 237 46.33 -9.33 4.04
CA LEU A 237 47.47 -9.33 4.96
C LEU A 237 47.83 -10.76 5.42
N GLU A 238 46.85 -11.58 5.78
CA GLU A 238 47.06 -13.00 6.16
C GLU A 238 47.74 -13.76 5.02
N GLN A 239 47.21 -13.66 3.79
CA GLN A 239 47.80 -14.33 2.61
C GLN A 239 49.23 -13.87 2.33
N ARG A 240 49.53 -12.57 2.52
CA ARG A 240 50.87 -12.03 2.28
C ARG A 240 51.87 -12.48 3.34
N ILE A 241 51.43 -12.62 4.60
CA ILE A 241 52.27 -13.14 5.69
C ILE A 241 52.52 -14.64 5.50
N GLU A 242 51.53 -15.42 5.08
CA GLU A 242 51.69 -16.85 4.78
C GLU A 242 52.56 -17.14 3.56
N ALA A 243 52.66 -16.20 2.62
CA ALA A 243 53.46 -16.31 1.40
C ALA A 243 54.92 -15.82 1.55
N ALA A 244 55.29 -15.23 2.68
CA ALA A 244 56.61 -14.65 2.97
C ALA A 244 57.47 -15.57 3.84
#